data_AF-A0AAV5BP82-F1
#
_entry.id   AF-A0AAV5BP82-F1
#
_cell.length_a   1.000
_cell.length_b   1.000
_cell.length_c   1.000
_cell.angle_alpha   90.00
_cell.angle_beta   90.00
_cell.angle_gamma   90.00
#
_symmetry.space_group_name_H-M   'P 1'
#
loop_
_entity.id
_entity.type
_entity.pdbx_description
1 polymer ?
#
loop_
_entity_poly.entity_id
_entity_poly.type
_entity_poly.pdbx_seq_one_letter_code
_entity_poly.pdbx_strand_id
1 'polypeptide(L)'
;MSISASVDPRVMVMYMEASGLVGIDGPRDELVSLVMSEGQGLKVASIVGSSLDSIKSLGELTNLRDLRLCCLRNPPSNEAMDALCSSLKNLACFSSLRSLVLMGLVCLDSHFDAWCRSSLFPSHLQRLHLEGCLLPRIQEWITELHNLYSLKLTAREVLSKADGIGILAGLPSLFHLRLTIVQNPAERIVIPVNDMAFQVLKHLEFQCPKTLPAFEVGAMPRLQSLDLWLNVVGWKHEVGQWLIPVGIREIHIVNTEHDGADKCKMAAAESALRSVLDMHHPGVDLTIF
;
A
#
# COMPACT_ATOMS: atom_id res chain seq x y z
N MET A 1 -14.98 -49.76 -2.86
CA MET A 1 -14.75 -48.67 -3.84
C MET A 1 -13.67 -47.77 -3.28
N SER A 2 -12.46 -47.85 -3.81
CA SER A 2 -11.34 -46.97 -3.45
C SER A 2 -11.47 -45.68 -4.27
N ILE A 3 -11.66 -44.55 -3.59
CA ILE A 3 -11.67 -43.21 -4.19
C ILE A 3 -10.21 -42.80 -4.35
N SER A 4 -9.68 -42.81 -5.58
CA SER A 4 -8.40 -42.16 -5.87
C SER A 4 -8.63 -40.65 -5.87
N ALA A 5 -8.24 -39.98 -4.80
CA ALA A 5 -8.11 -38.52 -4.83
C ALA A 5 -6.98 -38.19 -5.81
N SER A 6 -7.31 -37.53 -6.93
CA SER A 6 -6.29 -37.02 -7.84
C SER A 6 -5.51 -35.94 -7.11
N VAL A 7 -4.26 -36.24 -6.76
CA VAL A 7 -3.34 -35.26 -6.20
C VAL A 7 -3.12 -34.17 -7.26
N ASP A 8 -3.29 -32.92 -6.87
CA ASP A 8 -3.06 -31.77 -7.74
C ASP A 8 -1.60 -31.81 -8.24
N PRO A 9 -1.34 -31.83 -9.55
CA PRO A 9 0.01 -31.91 -10.11
C PRO A 9 0.95 -30.82 -9.59
N ARG A 10 0.41 -29.65 -9.21
CA ARG A 10 1.17 -28.52 -8.66
C ARG A 10 1.68 -28.78 -7.25
N VAL A 11 1.00 -29.63 -6.48
CA VAL A 11 1.46 -30.08 -5.16
C VAL A 11 2.66 -31.02 -5.32
N MET A 12 2.70 -31.82 -6.39
CA MET A 12 3.81 -32.73 -6.68
C MET A 12 5.10 -31.96 -7.01
N VAL A 13 5.00 -30.84 -7.72
CA VAL A 13 6.15 -29.95 -8.02
C VAL A 13 6.81 -29.40 -6.74
N MET A 14 6.07 -29.29 -5.64
CA MET A 14 6.64 -28.83 -4.35
C MET A 14 7.58 -29.85 -3.70
N TYR A 15 7.52 -31.12 -4.10
CA TYR A 15 8.34 -32.22 -3.59
C TYR A 15 9.31 -32.80 -4.64
N MET A 16 9.36 -32.23 -5.86
CA MET A 16 10.33 -32.64 -6.88
C MET A 16 11.74 -32.20 -6.48
N GLU A 17 12.72 -33.07 -6.70
CA GLU A 17 14.13 -32.73 -6.51
C GLU A 17 14.52 -31.57 -7.43
N ALA A 18 15.37 -30.67 -6.93
CA ALA A 18 15.80 -29.46 -7.66
C ALA A 18 16.46 -29.77 -9.02
N SER A 19 17.03 -30.97 -9.18
CA SER A 19 17.61 -31.50 -10.42
C SER A 19 16.59 -31.78 -11.52
N GLY A 20 15.30 -31.91 -11.20
CA GLY A 20 14.21 -32.16 -12.14
C GLY A 20 13.43 -30.91 -12.57
N LEU A 21 13.79 -29.74 -12.05
CA LEU A 21 13.16 -28.47 -12.42
C LEU A 21 13.75 -27.98 -13.75
N VAL A 22 12.90 -27.66 -14.71
CA VAL A 22 13.32 -27.02 -15.96
C VAL A 22 13.70 -25.57 -15.66
N GLY A 23 14.90 -25.16 -16.06
CA GLY A 23 15.39 -23.79 -15.88
C GLY A 23 14.43 -22.78 -16.50
N ILE A 24 14.09 -21.74 -15.74
CA ILE A 24 13.24 -20.65 -16.22
C ILE A 24 14.01 -19.64 -17.08
N ASP A 25 15.30 -19.85 -17.32
CA ASP A 25 16.20 -18.91 -17.98
C ASP A 25 15.76 -18.61 -19.42
N GLY A 26 15.41 -19.63 -20.22
CA GLY A 26 14.89 -19.43 -21.57
C GLY A 26 13.60 -18.59 -21.60
N PRO A 27 12.53 -19.01 -20.90
CA PRO A 27 11.31 -18.22 -20.79
C PRO A 27 11.52 -16.82 -20.20
N ARG A 28 12.45 -16.65 -19.26
CA ARG A 28 12.82 -15.35 -18.68
C ARG A 28 13.44 -14.44 -19.75
N ASP A 29 14.42 -14.92 -20.49
CA ASP A 29 15.14 -14.12 -21.48
C ASP A 29 14.23 -13.72 -22.66
N GLU A 30 13.30 -14.61 -23.05
CA GLU A 30 12.23 -14.28 -24.00
C GLU A 30 11.31 -13.17 -23.49
N LEU A 31 10.90 -13.22 -22.21
CA LEU A 31 10.10 -12.17 -21.59
C LEU A 31 10.86 -10.84 -21.50
N VAL A 32 12.16 -10.87 -21.17
CA VAL A 32 13.02 -9.69 -21.20
C VAL A 32 13.02 -9.09 -22.60
N SER A 33 13.25 -9.90 -23.64
CA SER A 33 13.25 -9.43 -25.03
C SER A 33 11.92 -8.78 -25.44
N LEU A 34 10.79 -9.40 -25.06
CA LEU A 34 9.45 -8.89 -25.35
C LEU A 34 9.18 -7.53 -24.68
N VAL A 35 9.54 -7.38 -23.41
CA VAL A 35 9.42 -6.12 -22.65
C VAL A 35 10.29 -5.01 -23.26
N MET A 36 11.45 -5.39 -23.78
CA MET A 36 12.43 -4.46 -24.32
C MET A 36 12.17 -4.04 -25.77
N SER A 37 11.31 -4.77 -26.48
CA SER A 37 10.93 -4.45 -27.86
C SER A 37 10.34 -3.03 -28.02
N GLU A 38 10.55 -2.42 -29.18
CA GLU A 38 10.14 -1.04 -29.49
C GLU A 38 8.65 -0.89 -29.86
N GLY A 39 7.85 -1.96 -29.75
CA GLY A 39 6.41 -1.93 -30.03
C GLY A 39 5.63 -1.02 -29.07
N GLN A 40 4.49 -0.49 -29.53
CA GLN A 40 3.58 0.39 -28.77
C GLN A 40 2.81 -0.32 -27.62
N GLY A 41 3.25 -1.50 -27.19
CA GLY A 41 2.61 -2.28 -26.14
C GLY A 41 2.84 -1.72 -24.73
N LEU A 42 1.88 -1.98 -23.83
CA LEU A 42 2.01 -1.77 -22.39
C LEU A 42 3.17 -2.62 -21.86
N LYS A 43 4.24 -1.95 -21.43
CA LYS A 43 5.45 -2.58 -20.84
C LYS A 43 5.20 -2.83 -19.35
N VAL A 44 4.34 -3.81 -19.09
CA VAL A 44 3.88 -4.23 -17.76
C VAL A 44 4.56 -5.55 -17.42
N ALA A 45 5.21 -5.63 -16.27
CA ALA A 45 5.73 -6.88 -15.72
C ALA A 45 5.03 -7.18 -14.39
N SER A 46 4.49 -8.40 -14.26
CA SER A 46 3.99 -8.91 -12.98
C SER A 46 4.72 -10.20 -12.64
N ILE A 47 5.55 -10.18 -11.61
CA ILE A 47 6.36 -11.33 -11.19
C ILE A 47 5.82 -11.87 -9.88
N VAL A 48 5.54 -13.17 -9.85
CA VAL A 48 5.00 -13.88 -8.69
C VAL A 48 5.95 -15.01 -8.31
N GLY A 49 6.49 -14.96 -7.09
CA GLY A 49 7.46 -15.96 -6.62
C GLY A 49 8.81 -15.83 -7.33
N SER A 50 9.54 -14.76 -7.01
CA SER A 50 10.80 -14.41 -7.69
C SER A 50 11.99 -15.22 -7.18
N SER A 51 12.76 -15.83 -8.10
CA SER A 51 14.12 -16.30 -7.79
C SER A 51 15.09 -15.12 -7.67
N LEU A 52 16.26 -15.34 -7.05
CA LEU A 52 17.31 -14.32 -6.95
C LEU A 52 17.76 -13.80 -8.33
N ASP A 53 17.92 -14.68 -9.31
CA ASP A 53 18.33 -14.29 -10.66
C ASP A 53 17.25 -13.50 -11.38
N SER A 54 15.98 -13.84 -11.15
CA SER A 54 14.85 -13.04 -11.64
C SER A 54 14.90 -11.62 -11.07
N ILE A 55 15.16 -11.50 -9.76
CA ILE A 55 15.33 -10.21 -9.07
C ILE A 55 16.45 -9.40 -9.73
N LYS A 56 17.63 -9.99 -9.96
CA LYS A 56 18.78 -9.30 -10.56
C LYS A 56 18.49 -8.79 -11.99
N SER A 57 17.81 -9.57 -12.83
CA SER A 57 17.44 -9.13 -14.20
C SER A 57 16.47 -7.96 -14.23
N LEU A 58 15.71 -7.69 -13.17
CA LEU A 58 14.76 -6.56 -13.20
C LEU A 58 15.47 -5.24 -13.44
N GLY A 59 16.68 -5.07 -12.92
CA GLY A 59 17.48 -3.86 -13.12
C GLY A 59 17.86 -3.62 -14.59
N GLU A 60 17.77 -4.65 -15.44
CA GLU A 60 18.06 -4.55 -16.87
C GLU A 60 16.87 -4.02 -17.65
N LEU A 61 15.64 -4.09 -17.12
CA LEU A 61 14.37 -3.77 -17.79
C LEU A 61 14.08 -2.27 -17.88
N THR A 62 14.95 -1.53 -18.55
CA THR A 62 14.90 -0.05 -18.69
C THR A 62 13.64 0.47 -19.39
N ASN A 63 12.96 -0.32 -20.20
CA ASN A 63 11.77 0.14 -20.90
C ASN A 63 10.46 -0.04 -20.12
N LEU A 64 10.48 -0.57 -18.89
CA LEU A 64 9.26 -0.78 -18.11
C LEU A 64 8.53 0.51 -17.76
N ARG A 65 7.19 0.42 -17.72
CA ARG A 65 6.29 1.49 -17.24
C ARG A 65 5.49 1.09 -16.01
N ASP A 66 5.16 -0.18 -15.89
CA ASP A 66 4.45 -0.73 -14.75
C ASP A 66 5.14 -2.02 -14.27
N LEU A 67 5.52 -2.04 -13.00
CA LEU A 67 6.14 -3.18 -12.38
C LEU A 67 5.34 -3.58 -11.14
N ARG A 68 4.86 -4.82 -11.13
CA ARG A 68 4.26 -5.46 -9.97
C ARG A 68 5.11 -6.65 -9.54
N LEU A 69 5.58 -6.62 -8.30
CA LEU A 69 6.30 -7.72 -7.67
C LEU A 69 5.48 -8.29 -6.52
N CYS A 70 5.18 -9.59 -6.59
CA CYS A 70 4.46 -10.33 -5.58
C CYS A 70 5.39 -11.39 -4.98
N CYS A 71 5.96 -11.10 -3.81
CA CYS A 71 6.84 -12.02 -3.12
C CYS A 71 6.00 -12.91 -2.20
N LEU A 72 5.55 -14.06 -2.72
CA LEU A 72 4.58 -14.92 -2.03
C LEU A 72 5.20 -15.94 -1.05
N ARG A 73 6.52 -16.06 -0.90
CA ARG A 73 7.13 -17.14 -0.11
C ARG A 73 8.44 -16.74 0.58
N ASN A 74 8.49 -17.02 1.89
CA ASN A 74 9.59 -16.82 2.84
C ASN A 74 10.11 -15.37 2.90
N PRO A 75 10.59 -14.91 4.07
CA PRO A 75 11.31 -13.64 4.10
C PRO A 75 12.45 -13.72 3.08
N PRO A 76 12.57 -12.78 2.14
CA PRO A 76 13.66 -12.79 1.18
C PRO A 76 14.97 -12.83 1.95
N SER A 77 15.93 -13.65 1.49
CA SER A 77 17.28 -13.63 2.04
C SER A 77 17.84 -12.21 1.92
N ASN A 78 18.80 -11.85 2.78
CA ASN A 78 19.46 -10.54 2.69
C ASN A 78 20.03 -10.30 1.27
N GLU A 79 20.57 -11.34 0.63
CA GLU A 79 21.05 -11.27 -0.76
C GLU A 79 19.93 -10.94 -1.76
N ALA A 80 18.73 -11.53 -1.59
CA ALA A 80 17.58 -11.21 -2.44
C ALA A 80 17.09 -9.77 -2.21
N MET A 81 17.16 -9.27 -0.98
CA MET A 81 16.86 -7.88 -0.66
C MET A 81 17.87 -6.91 -1.28
N ASP A 82 19.17 -7.20 -1.17
CA ASP A 82 20.22 -6.37 -1.77
C ASP A 82 20.12 -6.35 -3.30
N ALA A 83 19.83 -7.51 -3.91
CA ALA A 83 19.56 -7.61 -5.34
C ALA A 83 18.32 -6.79 -5.75
N LEU A 84 17.26 -6.80 -4.92
CA LEU A 84 16.05 -6.03 -5.17
C LEU A 84 16.34 -4.52 -5.08
N CYS A 85 17.01 -4.06 -4.04
CA CYS A 85 17.43 -2.67 -3.88
C CYS A 85 18.26 -2.21 -5.09
N SER A 86 19.24 -3.01 -5.51
CA SER A 86 20.10 -2.69 -6.66
C SER A 86 19.30 -2.61 -7.96
N SER A 87 18.35 -3.52 -8.14
CA SER A 87 17.50 -3.57 -9.34
C SER A 87 16.52 -2.39 -9.40
N LEU A 88 15.87 -2.05 -8.27
CA LEU A 88 15.01 -0.88 -8.16
C LEU A 88 15.78 0.41 -8.40
N LYS A 89 17.00 0.51 -7.87
CA LYS A 89 17.89 1.66 -8.12
C LYS A 89 18.22 1.82 -9.61
N ASN A 90 18.56 0.72 -10.29
CA ASN A 90 18.79 0.75 -11.73
C ASN A 90 17.52 1.19 -12.49
N LEU A 91 16.35 0.65 -12.13
CA LEU A 91 15.09 1.08 -12.71
C LEU A 91 14.83 2.56 -12.46
N ALA A 92 15.11 3.09 -11.26
CA ALA A 92 14.95 4.51 -10.97
C ALA A 92 15.87 5.40 -11.83
N CYS A 93 17.08 4.94 -12.14
CA CYS A 93 18.05 5.69 -12.94
C CYS A 93 17.80 5.59 -14.45
N PHE A 94 17.36 4.45 -14.94
CA PHE A 94 17.40 4.12 -16.37
C PHE A 94 16.05 3.84 -17.00
N SER A 95 14.97 3.83 -16.22
CA SER A 95 13.65 3.45 -16.73
C SER A 95 12.63 4.56 -16.81
N SER A 96 11.63 4.33 -17.66
CA SER A 96 10.43 5.18 -17.77
C SER A 96 9.32 4.77 -16.80
N LEU A 97 9.67 4.12 -15.68
CA LEU A 97 8.72 3.52 -14.75
C LEU A 97 7.79 4.57 -14.14
N ARG A 98 6.49 4.31 -14.25
CA ARG A 98 5.42 5.18 -13.73
C ARG A 98 4.64 4.52 -12.61
N SER A 99 4.60 3.19 -12.59
CA SER A 99 3.87 2.41 -11.60
C SER A 99 4.76 1.35 -11.01
N LEU A 100 4.84 1.32 -9.68
CA LEU A 100 5.51 0.30 -8.91
C LEU A 100 4.57 -0.23 -7.83
N VAL A 101 4.36 -1.54 -7.84
CA VAL A 101 3.57 -2.26 -6.84
C VAL A 101 4.42 -3.36 -6.25
N LEU A 102 4.70 -3.28 -4.96
CA LEU A 102 5.41 -4.30 -4.19
C LEU A 102 4.43 -4.91 -3.20
N MET A 103 4.27 -6.23 -3.23
CA MET A 103 3.34 -6.96 -2.38
C MET A 103 4.06 -8.05 -1.57
N GLY A 104 3.82 -8.07 -0.25
CA GLY A 104 4.22 -9.17 0.63
C GLY A 104 5.68 -9.17 1.09
N LEU A 105 6.34 -8.01 1.13
CA LEU A 105 7.70 -7.89 1.67
C LEU A 105 7.66 -7.69 3.19
N VAL A 106 7.38 -8.76 3.93
CA VAL A 106 7.13 -8.74 5.39
C VAL A 106 8.38 -8.36 6.23
N CYS A 107 9.57 -8.25 5.63
CA CYS A 107 10.84 -8.02 6.35
C CYS A 107 11.56 -6.72 5.99
N LEU A 108 10.82 -5.70 5.54
CA LEU A 108 11.43 -4.42 5.20
C LEU A 108 12.11 -3.73 6.38
N ASP A 109 11.63 -3.96 7.60
CA ASP A 109 12.14 -3.35 8.83
C ASP A 109 13.66 -3.42 8.98
N SER A 110 14.29 -4.54 8.60
CA SER A 110 15.72 -4.78 8.79
C SER A 110 16.61 -4.23 7.66
N HIS A 111 16.04 -3.92 6.49
CA HIS A 111 16.76 -3.42 5.32
C HIS A 111 16.26 -2.03 4.89
N PHE A 112 15.42 -1.41 5.72
CA PHE A 112 14.77 -0.14 5.44
C PHE A 112 15.78 1.02 5.27
N ASP A 113 16.90 0.96 5.98
CA ASP A 113 18.02 1.89 5.83
C ASP A 113 18.58 1.89 4.40
N ALA A 114 18.66 0.72 3.76
CA ALA A 114 19.10 0.61 2.37
C ALA A 114 18.05 1.21 1.42
N TRP A 115 16.76 1.14 1.78
CA TRP A 115 15.66 1.70 1.00
C TRP A 115 15.57 3.23 1.07
N CYS A 116 16.13 3.83 2.13
CA CYS A 116 16.13 5.27 2.35
C CYS A 116 17.42 5.96 1.86
N ARG A 117 18.49 5.20 1.64
CA ARG A 117 19.79 5.72 1.20
C ARG A 117 19.87 5.64 -0.33
N SER A 118 19.58 6.76 -1.00
CA SER A 118 19.60 6.99 -2.46
C SER A 118 18.21 6.95 -3.11
N SER A 119 18.05 7.74 -4.18
CA SER A 119 16.88 7.89 -5.07
C SER A 119 16.43 6.57 -5.71
N LEU A 120 15.96 5.64 -4.89
CA LEU A 120 15.50 4.30 -5.26
C LEU A 120 14.19 4.30 -6.04
N PHE A 121 13.46 5.41 -5.96
CA PHE A 121 12.22 5.60 -6.69
C PHE A 121 12.40 6.79 -7.64
N PRO A 122 12.04 6.65 -8.94
CA PRO A 122 12.16 7.74 -9.88
C PRO A 122 11.18 8.87 -9.53
N SER A 123 11.63 10.13 -9.59
CA SER A 123 10.80 11.32 -9.26
C SER A 123 9.57 11.47 -10.16
N HIS A 124 9.58 10.84 -11.33
CA HIS A 124 8.45 10.80 -12.27
C HIS A 124 7.42 9.71 -11.96
N LEU A 125 7.62 8.91 -10.91
CA LEU A 125 6.71 7.85 -10.52
C LEU A 125 5.32 8.44 -10.20
N GLN A 126 4.30 7.79 -10.73
CA GLN A 126 2.90 8.20 -10.64
C GLN A 126 2.14 7.33 -9.63
N ARG A 127 2.49 6.05 -9.53
CA ARG A 127 1.89 5.10 -8.60
C ARG A 127 2.96 4.36 -7.82
N LEU A 128 2.83 4.37 -6.49
CA LEU A 128 3.68 3.62 -5.57
C LEU A 128 2.82 2.89 -4.56
N HIS A 129 2.73 1.57 -4.69
CA HIS A 129 1.98 0.73 -3.76
C HIS A 129 2.94 -0.21 -3.05
N LEU A 130 3.13 -0.01 -1.75
CA LEU A 130 3.94 -0.86 -0.88
C LEU A 130 2.99 -1.65 0.02
N GLU A 131 2.29 -2.63 -0.54
CA GLU A 131 1.28 -3.41 0.16
C GLU A 131 1.93 -4.59 0.91
N GLY A 132 1.64 -4.75 2.21
CA GLY A 132 2.32 -5.75 3.04
C GLY A 132 3.82 -5.50 3.21
N CYS A 133 4.25 -4.26 2.97
CA CYS A 133 5.60 -3.77 3.14
C CYS A 133 5.63 -2.88 4.38
N LEU A 134 6.23 -3.33 5.49
CA LEU A 134 6.20 -2.59 6.74
C LEU A 134 7.32 -1.53 6.76
N LEU A 135 6.94 -0.25 6.73
CA LEU A 135 7.84 0.87 6.98
C LEU A 135 7.91 1.11 8.49
N PRO A 136 9.07 1.37 9.10
CA PRO A 136 9.14 1.74 10.52
C PRO A 136 8.37 3.04 10.78
N ARG A 137 8.49 4.03 9.89
CA ARG A 137 7.80 5.33 9.93
C ARG A 137 7.60 5.86 8.51
N ILE A 138 6.73 6.84 8.33
CA ILE A 138 6.68 7.66 7.11
C ILE A 138 8.01 8.44 7.00
N GLN A 139 8.58 8.53 5.80
CA GLN A 139 9.92 9.09 5.57
C GLN A 139 9.91 10.21 4.51
N GLU A 140 10.92 11.08 4.58
CA GLU A 140 11.01 12.29 3.74
C GLU A 140 11.25 12.02 2.26
N TRP A 141 11.86 10.90 1.86
CA TRP A 141 12.10 10.58 0.45
C TRP A 141 10.81 10.56 -0.38
N ILE A 142 9.66 10.31 0.26
CA ILE A 142 8.35 10.33 -0.39
C ILE A 142 8.07 11.72 -0.98
N THR A 143 8.55 12.79 -0.34
CA THR A 143 8.35 14.18 -0.80
C THR A 143 8.98 14.47 -2.15
N GLU A 144 9.99 13.69 -2.57
CA GLU A 144 10.65 13.81 -3.87
C GLU A 144 9.78 13.28 -5.03
N LEU A 145 8.70 12.54 -4.71
CA LEU A 145 7.79 11.94 -5.69
C LEU A 145 6.66 12.92 -6.06
N HIS A 146 7.00 14.05 -6.66
CA HIS A 146 6.07 15.14 -6.95
C HIS A 146 4.90 14.78 -7.89
N ASN A 147 5.11 13.78 -8.75
CA ASN A 147 4.10 13.30 -9.72
C ASN A 147 3.20 12.18 -9.17
N LEU A 148 3.38 11.81 -7.90
CA LEU A 148 2.68 10.68 -7.33
C LEU A 148 1.19 11.00 -7.15
N TYR A 149 0.34 10.29 -7.89
CA TYR A 149 -1.11 10.42 -7.80
C TYR A 149 -1.76 9.34 -6.95
N SER A 150 -1.11 8.17 -6.81
CA SER A 150 -1.64 7.05 -6.05
C SER A 150 -0.56 6.44 -5.15
N LEU A 151 -0.78 6.52 -3.85
CA LEU A 151 0.14 6.02 -2.83
C LEU A 151 -0.57 5.01 -1.92
N LYS A 152 0.06 3.87 -1.68
CA LYS A 152 -0.40 2.91 -0.65
C LYS A 152 0.77 2.51 0.22
N LEU A 153 0.65 2.71 1.53
CA LEU A 153 1.71 2.47 2.50
C LEU A 153 1.21 1.74 3.73
N THR A 154 2.09 0.94 4.33
CA THR A 154 1.92 0.36 5.66
C THR A 154 3.05 0.84 6.56
N ALA A 155 2.74 1.64 7.58
CA ALA A 155 3.69 2.12 8.56
C ALA A 155 3.48 1.41 9.91
N ARG A 156 4.56 1.13 10.63
CA ARG A 156 4.51 0.62 11.99
C ARG A 156 3.94 1.68 12.90
N GLU A 157 4.52 2.87 12.91
CA GLU A 157 4.05 4.01 13.70
C GLU A 157 4.05 5.32 12.87
N VAL A 158 3.26 6.28 13.32
CA VAL A 158 3.20 7.65 12.76
C VAL A 158 3.51 8.64 13.88
N LEU A 159 4.40 9.58 13.61
CA LEU A 159 4.70 10.68 14.53
C LEU A 159 3.61 11.74 14.46
N SER A 160 3.18 12.30 15.60
CA SER A 160 2.16 13.35 15.69
C SER A 160 2.63 14.75 15.22
N LYS A 161 3.87 14.87 14.74
CA LYS A 161 4.49 16.12 14.25
C LYS A 161 4.62 16.14 12.72
N ALA A 162 5.15 17.25 12.17
CA ALA A 162 5.36 17.49 10.74
C ALA A 162 6.01 16.31 9.99
N ASP A 163 6.86 15.54 10.68
CA ASP A 163 7.60 14.39 10.16
C ASP A 163 6.75 13.10 10.00
N GLY A 164 5.43 13.17 10.23
CA GLY A 164 4.50 12.06 10.04
C GLY A 164 3.67 12.23 8.77
N ILE A 165 2.37 12.49 8.96
CA ILE A 165 1.41 12.66 7.86
C ILE A 165 1.66 13.96 7.08
N GLY A 166 2.32 14.96 7.68
CA GLY A 166 2.70 16.20 7.01
C GLY A 166 3.54 15.97 5.74
N ILE A 167 4.39 14.93 5.74
CA ILE A 167 5.17 14.49 4.58
C ILE A 167 4.25 14.13 3.41
N LEU A 168 3.19 13.35 3.68
CA LEU A 168 2.23 12.93 2.66
C LEU A 168 1.33 14.09 2.23
N ALA A 169 0.99 14.97 3.18
CA ALA A 169 0.15 16.13 2.95
C ALA A 169 0.75 17.09 1.91
N GLY A 170 2.09 17.21 1.88
CA GLY A 170 2.81 18.07 0.95
C GLY A 170 2.88 17.56 -0.49
N LEU A 171 2.37 16.36 -0.80
CA LEU A 171 2.41 15.83 -2.16
C LEU A 171 1.38 16.53 -3.07
N PRO A 172 1.83 17.24 -4.13
CA PRO A 172 0.96 18.15 -4.87
C PRO A 172 -0.04 17.43 -5.79
N SER A 173 0.29 16.21 -6.23
CA SER A 173 -0.51 15.45 -7.19
C SER A 173 -1.32 14.32 -6.55
N LEU A 174 -1.24 14.15 -5.22
CA LEU A 174 -1.75 12.97 -4.53
C LEU A 174 -3.28 12.92 -4.53
N PHE A 175 -3.84 12.06 -5.38
CA PHE A 175 -5.27 11.91 -5.60
C PHE A 175 -5.89 10.79 -4.76
N HIS A 176 -5.16 9.69 -4.59
CA HIS A 176 -5.58 8.51 -3.83
C HIS A 176 -4.49 8.10 -2.83
N LEU A 177 -4.89 7.91 -1.58
CA LEU A 177 -4.02 7.49 -0.50
C LEU A 177 -4.64 6.30 0.24
N ARG A 178 -3.89 5.19 0.38
CA ARG A 178 -4.14 4.18 1.41
C ARG A 178 -3.03 4.24 2.46
N LEU A 179 -3.41 4.42 3.71
CA LEU A 179 -2.48 4.41 4.84
C LEU A 179 -2.93 3.40 5.89
N THR A 180 -2.10 2.39 6.10
CA THR A 180 -2.27 1.41 7.18
C THR A 180 -1.23 1.66 8.28
N ILE A 181 -1.69 1.75 9.52
CA ILE A 181 -0.86 1.95 10.70
C ILE A 181 -1.00 0.73 11.59
N VAL A 182 0.09 0.05 11.87
CA VAL A 182 0.05 -1.25 12.58
C VAL A 182 0.05 -1.07 14.10
N GLN A 183 0.88 -0.16 14.61
CA GLN A 183 0.99 0.13 16.03
C GLN A 183 0.13 1.33 16.39
N ASN A 184 -0.71 1.16 17.42
CA ASN A 184 -1.56 2.27 17.85
C ASN A 184 -0.69 3.42 18.38
N PRO A 185 -0.92 4.64 17.87
CA PRO A 185 -0.21 5.80 18.36
C PRO A 185 -0.63 6.12 19.80
N ALA A 186 0.28 6.71 20.58
CA ALA A 186 -0.02 7.16 21.94
C ALA A 186 -1.01 8.34 21.96
N GLU A 187 -1.00 9.14 20.90
CA GLU A 187 -1.89 10.28 20.70
C GLU A 187 -2.76 10.03 19.46
N ARG A 188 -3.94 10.68 19.42
CA ARG A 188 -4.81 10.60 18.25
C ARG A 188 -4.09 11.19 17.04
N ILE A 189 -4.21 10.51 15.90
CA ILE A 189 -3.68 11.01 14.64
C ILE A 189 -4.51 12.19 14.17
N VAL A 190 -3.87 13.34 14.04
CA VAL A 190 -4.48 14.56 13.51
C VAL A 190 -3.93 14.77 12.10
N ILE A 191 -4.82 14.85 11.12
CA ILE A 191 -4.48 15.26 9.76
C ILE A 191 -4.29 16.79 9.78
N PRO A 192 -3.06 17.28 9.58
CA PRO A 192 -2.77 18.69 9.69
C PRO A 192 -3.41 19.48 8.55
N VAL A 193 -3.80 20.72 8.85
CA VAL A 193 -4.07 21.75 7.85
C VAL A 193 -2.81 22.55 7.62
N ASN A 194 -2.33 22.53 6.38
CA ASN A 194 -1.50 23.59 5.85
C ASN A 194 -2.11 24.03 4.51
N ASP A 195 -1.81 25.23 4.03
CA ASP A 195 -2.45 25.82 2.84
C ASP A 195 -2.29 24.95 1.57
N MET A 196 -1.40 23.96 1.59
CA MET A 196 -1.11 23.04 0.49
C MET A 196 -1.44 21.57 0.80
N ALA A 197 -1.98 21.26 1.98
CA ALA A 197 -2.15 19.89 2.46
C ALA A 197 -3.28 19.17 1.70
N PHE A 198 -2.96 18.07 1.03
CA PHE A 198 -3.95 17.18 0.39
C PHE A 198 -4.98 17.91 -0.50
N GLN A 199 -4.55 18.94 -1.23
CA GLN A 199 -5.44 19.83 -2.00
C GLN A 199 -6.19 19.13 -3.13
N VAL A 200 -5.68 17.99 -3.61
CA VAL A 200 -6.26 17.22 -4.72
C VAL A 200 -6.73 15.81 -4.31
N LEU A 201 -6.57 15.44 -3.04
CA LEU A 201 -6.95 14.12 -2.54
C LEU A 201 -8.47 13.94 -2.59
N LYS A 202 -8.93 12.89 -3.28
CA LYS A 202 -10.35 12.56 -3.41
C LYS A 202 -10.74 11.25 -2.73
N HIS A 203 -9.79 10.34 -2.59
CA HIS A 203 -10.02 9.02 -2.00
C HIS A 203 -8.98 8.77 -0.91
N LEU A 204 -9.46 8.58 0.31
CA LEU A 204 -8.64 8.20 1.45
C LEU A 204 -9.10 6.85 1.96
N GLU A 205 -8.18 5.89 2.01
CA GLU A 205 -8.36 4.65 2.76
C GLU A 205 -7.45 4.70 3.98
N PHE A 206 -8.03 4.55 5.17
CA PHE A 206 -7.30 4.66 6.42
C PHE A 206 -7.57 3.44 7.31
N GLN A 207 -6.50 2.81 7.76
CA GLN A 207 -6.55 1.69 8.68
C GLN A 207 -5.69 1.97 9.91
N CYS A 208 -6.31 1.94 11.08
CA CYS A 208 -5.62 1.97 12.36
C CYS A 208 -6.41 1.10 13.36
N PRO A 209 -5.76 0.20 14.14
CA PRO A 209 -6.48 -0.76 14.95
C PRO A 209 -7.41 -0.15 16.00
N LYS A 210 -7.08 1.00 16.59
CA LYS A 210 -7.86 1.54 17.72
C LYS A 210 -8.27 2.99 17.60
N THR A 211 -7.85 3.71 16.56
CA THR A 211 -8.10 5.16 16.49
C THR A 211 -8.63 5.61 15.13
N LEU A 212 -9.57 6.54 15.17
CA LEU A 212 -10.06 7.28 14.01
C LEU A 212 -9.16 8.50 13.75
N PRO A 213 -8.86 8.81 12.48
CA PRO A 213 -8.14 10.03 12.15
C PRO A 213 -9.01 11.24 12.56
N ALA A 214 -8.43 12.19 13.27
CA ALA A 214 -9.03 13.51 13.46
C ALA A 214 -8.67 14.40 12.27
N PHE A 215 -9.62 15.21 11.82
CA PHE A 215 -9.40 16.18 10.76
C PHE A 215 -9.50 17.59 11.34
N GLU A 216 -8.47 18.39 11.12
CA GLU A 216 -8.55 19.82 11.37
C GLU A 216 -9.51 20.49 10.37
N VAL A 217 -10.13 21.60 10.77
CA VAL A 217 -11.09 22.33 9.93
C VAL A 217 -10.40 22.82 8.67
N GLY A 218 -10.88 22.38 7.51
CA GLY A 218 -10.28 22.69 6.21
C GLY A 218 -9.30 21.64 5.68
N ALA A 219 -9.06 20.55 6.41
CA ALA A 219 -8.26 19.44 5.92
C ALA A 219 -8.94 18.76 4.71
N MET A 220 -8.15 18.37 3.71
CA MET A 220 -8.60 17.59 2.55
C MET A 220 -9.85 18.18 1.84
N PRO A 221 -9.78 19.40 1.30
CA PRO A 221 -10.95 20.15 0.82
C PRO A 221 -11.67 19.55 -0.39
N ARG A 222 -11.10 18.51 -1.02
CA ARG A 222 -11.67 17.82 -2.20
C ARG A 222 -11.99 16.35 -1.93
N LEU A 223 -11.94 15.90 -0.68
CA LEU A 223 -12.18 14.51 -0.33
C LEU A 223 -13.63 14.12 -0.68
N GLN A 224 -13.80 13.01 -1.40
CA GLN A 224 -15.10 12.52 -1.87
C GLN A 224 -15.46 11.18 -1.24
N SER A 225 -14.47 10.31 -1.06
CA SER A 225 -14.62 8.95 -0.53
C SER A 225 -13.66 8.73 0.62
N LEU A 226 -14.17 8.18 1.73
CA LEU A 226 -13.39 7.80 2.90
C LEU A 226 -13.68 6.35 3.30
N ASP A 227 -12.67 5.50 3.18
CA ASP A 227 -12.74 4.10 3.57
C ASP A 227 -12.01 3.92 4.91
N LEU A 228 -12.74 3.48 5.92
CA LEU A 228 -12.21 3.24 7.26
C LEU A 228 -12.15 1.74 7.52
N TRP A 229 -10.94 1.24 7.73
CA TRP A 229 -10.70 -0.16 8.07
C TRP A 229 -10.43 -0.23 9.57
N LEU A 230 -11.43 -0.65 10.34
CA LEU A 230 -11.40 -0.51 11.80
C LEU A 230 -11.60 -1.86 12.49
N ASN A 231 -11.13 -1.92 13.74
CA ASN A 231 -11.52 -2.96 14.69
C ASN A 231 -12.63 -2.39 15.60
N VAL A 232 -13.71 -3.17 15.78
CA VAL A 232 -14.94 -2.80 16.49
C VAL A 232 -14.72 -2.39 17.95
N VAL A 233 -13.65 -2.87 18.58
CA VAL A 233 -13.40 -2.69 20.01
C VAL A 233 -13.09 -1.22 20.39
N GLY A 234 -12.68 -0.37 19.44
CA GLY A 234 -12.27 1.02 19.70
C GLY A 234 -13.34 2.13 19.52
N TRP A 235 -14.52 1.83 18.97
CA TRP A 235 -15.37 2.87 18.37
C TRP A 235 -16.13 3.77 19.36
N LYS A 236 -16.35 3.33 20.61
CA LYS A 236 -17.31 4.00 21.51
C LYS A 236 -16.88 5.37 22.03
N HIS A 237 -15.58 5.66 22.11
CA HIS A 237 -15.09 6.89 22.74
C HIS A 237 -14.65 7.97 21.73
N GLU A 238 -14.38 7.63 20.47
CA GLU A 238 -13.77 8.58 19.51
C GLU A 238 -14.75 9.19 18.51
N VAL A 239 -15.93 8.59 18.35
CA VAL A 239 -16.91 8.98 17.32
C VAL A 239 -17.63 10.28 17.67
N GLY A 240 -17.94 10.53 18.95
CA GLY A 240 -18.77 11.66 19.38
C GLY A 240 -18.20 13.06 19.14
N GLN A 241 -16.92 13.16 18.74
CA GLN A 241 -16.24 14.42 18.39
C GLN A 241 -15.54 14.33 17.03
N TRP A 242 -15.96 13.40 16.18
CA TRP A 242 -15.32 13.19 14.90
C TRP A 242 -15.83 14.21 13.87
N LEU A 243 -14.99 15.19 13.57
CA LEU A 243 -15.22 16.16 12.50
C LEU A 243 -14.80 15.56 11.16
N ILE A 244 -15.62 15.73 10.14
CA ILE A 244 -15.41 15.16 8.82
C ILE A 244 -15.11 16.28 7.81
N PRO A 245 -14.14 16.09 6.89
CA PRO A 245 -13.87 17.03 5.82
C PRO A 245 -15.11 17.41 5.01
N VAL A 246 -15.20 18.70 4.67
CA VAL A 246 -16.30 19.23 3.84
C VAL A 246 -16.22 18.62 2.44
N GLY A 247 -17.36 18.20 1.88
CA GLY A 247 -17.45 17.70 0.50
C GLY A 247 -17.37 16.19 0.35
N ILE A 248 -17.20 15.44 1.45
CA ILE A 248 -17.34 13.98 1.46
C ILE A 248 -18.74 13.59 0.98
N ARG A 249 -18.79 12.57 0.14
CA ARG A 249 -20.02 12.00 -0.42
C ARG A 249 -20.27 10.61 0.13
N GLU A 250 -19.22 9.82 0.26
CA GLU A 250 -19.30 8.40 0.57
C GLU A 250 -18.33 8.07 1.71
N ILE A 251 -18.83 7.35 2.71
CA ILE A 251 -18.01 6.73 3.76
C ILE A 251 -18.27 5.23 3.75
N HIS A 252 -17.19 4.48 3.60
CA HIS A 252 -17.21 3.04 3.68
C HIS A 252 -16.52 2.61 4.97
N ILE A 253 -17.14 1.69 5.70
CA ILE A 253 -16.49 1.09 6.87
C ILE A 253 -16.33 -0.40 6.63
N VAL A 254 -15.10 -0.87 6.72
CA VAL A 254 -14.76 -2.28 6.56
C VAL A 254 -14.33 -2.84 7.91
N ASN A 255 -15.02 -3.88 8.35
CA ASN A 255 -14.60 -4.60 9.55
C ASN A 255 -13.37 -5.47 9.24
N THR A 256 -12.30 -5.30 10.02
CA THR A 256 -11.05 -6.06 9.83
C THR A 256 -10.93 -7.28 10.76
N GLU A 257 -11.92 -7.54 11.62
CA GLU A 257 -11.91 -8.73 12.48
C GLU A 257 -12.25 -10.00 11.67
N HIS A 258 -11.30 -10.94 11.65
CA HIS A 258 -11.44 -12.24 10.98
C HIS A 258 -12.25 -13.27 11.78
N ASP A 259 -12.60 -13.00 13.03
CA ASP A 259 -13.26 -13.97 13.91
C ASP A 259 -14.28 -13.30 14.85
N GLY A 260 -15.54 -13.73 14.76
CA GLY A 260 -16.52 -13.60 15.83
C GLY A 260 -16.81 -12.22 16.40
N ALA A 261 -16.66 -11.13 15.63
CA ALA A 261 -17.06 -9.81 16.08
C ALA A 261 -18.52 -9.83 16.57
N ASP A 262 -18.74 -9.38 17.81
CA ASP A 262 -20.07 -9.26 18.39
C ASP A 262 -20.90 -8.29 17.54
N LYS A 263 -21.81 -8.82 16.72
CA LYS A 263 -22.68 -8.05 15.80
C LYS A 263 -23.34 -6.85 16.51
N CYS A 264 -23.62 -6.97 17.81
CA CYS A 264 -24.19 -5.90 18.62
C CYS A 264 -23.24 -4.71 18.79
N LYS A 265 -21.92 -4.94 18.90
CA LYS A 265 -20.92 -3.86 18.98
C LYS A 265 -20.80 -3.11 17.65
N MET A 266 -20.86 -3.84 16.53
CA MET A 266 -20.90 -3.21 15.19
C MET A 266 -22.14 -2.33 15.02
N ALA A 267 -23.32 -2.82 15.39
CA ALA A 267 -24.55 -2.05 15.29
C ALA A 267 -24.55 -0.78 16.18
N ALA A 268 -24.00 -0.86 17.39
CA ALA A 268 -23.87 0.30 18.26
C ALA A 268 -22.90 1.36 17.69
N ALA A 269 -21.83 0.90 17.06
CA ALA A 269 -20.80 1.75 16.49
C ALA A 269 -21.27 2.40 15.17
N GLU A 270 -21.99 1.65 14.34
CA GLU A 270 -22.76 2.15 13.20
C GLU A 270 -23.74 3.23 13.64
N SER A 271 -24.56 2.95 14.65
CA SER A 271 -25.57 3.91 15.13
C SER A 271 -24.93 5.21 15.64
N ALA A 272 -23.76 5.12 16.29
CA ALA A 272 -23.03 6.30 16.75
C ALA A 272 -22.51 7.14 15.57
N LEU A 273 -21.96 6.50 14.52
CA LEU A 273 -21.46 7.19 13.33
C LEU A 273 -22.60 7.81 12.52
N ARG A 274 -23.71 7.08 12.33
CA ARG A 274 -24.91 7.62 11.67
C ARG A 274 -25.43 8.86 12.40
N SER A 275 -25.51 8.82 13.73
CA SER A 275 -25.93 9.97 14.53
C SER A 275 -25.03 11.20 14.30
N VAL A 276 -23.70 11.02 14.28
CA VAL A 276 -22.76 12.12 14.01
C VAL A 276 -22.91 12.65 12.58
N LEU A 277 -23.07 11.77 11.60
CA LEU A 277 -23.29 12.15 10.20
C LEU A 277 -24.60 12.90 10.00
N ASP A 278 -25.69 12.43 10.60
CA ASP A 278 -27.00 13.08 10.50
C ASP A 278 -26.98 14.49 11.13
N MET A 279 -26.22 14.68 12.21
CA MET A 279 -26.11 15.97 12.89
C MET A 279 -25.22 16.98 12.14
N HIS A 280 -24.12 16.54 11.54
CA HIS A 280 -23.09 17.45 11.01
C HIS A 280 -22.95 17.43 9.48
N HIS A 281 -23.37 16.37 8.81
CA HIS A 281 -23.17 16.13 7.38
C HIS A 281 -24.37 15.41 6.73
N PRO A 282 -25.58 16.00 6.74
CA PRO A 282 -26.77 15.37 6.18
C PRO A 282 -26.59 15.18 4.66
N GLY A 283 -26.63 13.93 4.19
CA GLY A 283 -26.48 13.57 2.77
C GLY A 283 -25.21 12.77 2.42
N VAL A 284 -24.40 12.40 3.41
CA VAL A 284 -23.29 11.44 3.21
C VAL A 284 -23.84 10.01 3.19
N ASP A 285 -23.49 9.25 2.16
CA ASP A 285 -23.82 7.84 2.05
C ASP A 285 -22.88 7.00 2.91
N LEU A 286 -23.42 6.33 3.94
CA LEU A 286 -22.67 5.43 4.80
C LEU A 286 -22.96 3.96 4.44
N THR A 287 -21.93 3.23 4.02
CA THR A 287 -21.98 1.79 3.75
C THR A 287 -21.03 1.04 4.68
N ILE A 288 -21.46 -0.12 5.18
CA ILE A 288 -20.66 -0.97 6.07
C ILE A 288 -20.53 -2.37 5.45
N PHE A 289 -19.30 -2.89 5.43
CA PHE A 289 -18.92 -4.18 4.88
C PHE A 289 -18.37 -5.13 5.96
#